data_AF-A0A963Y6C6-F1
#
_entry.id   AF-A0A963Y6C6-F1
#
_cell.length_a   1.000
_cell.length_b   1.000
_cell.length_c   1.000
_cell.angle_alpha   90.00
_cell.angle_beta   90.00
_cell.angle_gamma   90.00
#
_symmetry.space_group_name_H-M   'P 1'
#
loop_
_entity.id
_entity.type
_entity.pdbx_description
1 polymer ?
#
loop_
_entity_poly.entity_id
_entity_poly.type
_entity_poly.pdbx_seq_one_letter_code
_entity_poly.pdbx_strand_id
1 'polypeptide(L)'
;MKSIARIRPSNLVILSALPFVIYLFTMVPNYRRSIVAIVGIERGAPQLFVDFVTVTAILALGLVYPFLARGNGVLEGRRRIVAMAAVLANVVAAAALAAFGDVAQLASSIIANAVDAETSNLVAKGVSPRDLTPEGHAIVAEATARHVWQYLAASAILALPVIAHLAAGGPRTPARWAARGLILLNGAAFAYLILSAHLGFAAGLFTTLRAGIFGYILACCLGLLWAGLLHVTPTDRTIRNWSITCVLCFAVSVIFWVQPHTSYVLVGSLDKRVAIIKGTPKALVDTVRFGQFDETLDQEIGVRSAASTDHAVELLTQGDQVSGALLPAELAPADKPVLWETSFLPARYQLPAVALLVGGLLLSLLTFSAWQHGRHPLSVSA
;
A
#
# COMPACT_ATOMS: atom_id res chain seq x y z
N MET A 1 -12.60 -40.70 -2.43
CA MET A 1 -13.65 -40.02 -3.24
C MET A 1 -14.35 -38.84 -2.55
N LYS A 2 -14.54 -38.79 -1.22
CA LYS A 2 -15.16 -37.64 -0.52
C LYS A 2 -14.41 -36.29 -0.62
N SER A 3 -13.11 -36.28 -0.93
CA SER A 3 -12.31 -35.04 -1.03
C SER A 3 -12.50 -34.26 -2.33
N ILE A 4 -12.85 -34.95 -3.44
CA ILE A 4 -13.01 -34.31 -4.76
C ILE A 4 -14.34 -33.54 -4.82
N ALA A 5 -15.37 -34.03 -4.13
CA ALA A 5 -16.69 -33.41 -4.06
C ALA A 5 -16.73 -32.03 -3.34
N ARG A 6 -15.65 -31.62 -2.66
CA ARG A 6 -15.53 -30.30 -2.02
C ARG A 6 -14.99 -29.21 -2.95
N ILE A 7 -14.51 -29.58 -4.13
CA ILE A 7 -13.96 -28.62 -5.08
C ILE A 7 -15.15 -27.91 -5.76
N ARG A 8 -15.22 -26.58 -5.62
CA ARG A 8 -16.25 -25.78 -6.30
C ARG A 8 -16.14 -26.01 -7.82
N PRO A 9 -17.25 -26.20 -8.55
CA PRO A 9 -17.23 -26.40 -10.00
C PRO A 9 -16.45 -25.31 -10.75
N SER A 10 -16.49 -24.06 -10.28
CA SER A 10 -15.69 -22.94 -10.82
C SER A 10 -14.18 -23.22 -10.82
N ASN A 11 -13.66 -23.90 -9.79
CA ASN A 11 -12.23 -24.20 -9.70
C ASN A 11 -11.84 -25.28 -10.71
N LEU A 12 -12.74 -26.23 -11.01
CA LEU A 12 -12.51 -27.23 -12.05
C LEU A 12 -12.48 -26.59 -13.44
N VAL A 13 -13.37 -25.62 -13.71
CA VAL A 13 -13.35 -24.84 -14.96
C VAL A 13 -12.02 -24.10 -15.11
N ILE A 14 -11.56 -23.39 -14.06
CA ILE A 14 -10.26 -22.71 -14.08
C ILE A 14 -9.11 -23.70 -14.29
N LEU A 15 -9.12 -24.85 -13.61
CA LEU A 15 -8.10 -25.88 -13.77
C LEU A 15 -8.08 -26.44 -15.20
N SER A 16 -9.25 -26.62 -15.80
CA SER A 16 -9.39 -27.10 -17.18
C SER A 16 -8.94 -26.08 -18.23
N ALA A 17 -9.08 -24.79 -17.94
CA ALA A 17 -8.59 -23.70 -18.79
C ALA A 17 -7.09 -23.44 -18.60
N LEU A 18 -6.49 -23.93 -17.51
CA LEU A 18 -5.09 -23.67 -17.15
C LEU A 18 -4.10 -24.07 -18.26
N PRO A 19 -4.20 -25.23 -18.94
CA PRO A 19 -3.30 -25.58 -20.04
C PRO A 19 -3.37 -24.58 -21.20
N PHE A 20 -4.56 -24.07 -21.52
CA PHE A 20 -4.74 -23.05 -22.56
C PHE A 20 -4.14 -21.70 -22.13
N VAL A 21 -4.35 -21.29 -20.88
CA VAL A 21 -3.73 -20.09 -20.31
C VAL A 21 -2.20 -20.21 -20.33
N ILE A 22 -1.65 -21.34 -19.88
CA ILE A 22 -0.20 -21.61 -19.93
C ILE A 22 0.29 -21.54 -21.37
N TYR A 23 -0.38 -22.20 -22.31
CA TYR A 23 -0.02 -22.17 -23.72
C TYR A 23 0.00 -20.73 -24.27
N LEU A 24 -1.04 -19.95 -24.01
CA LEU A 24 -1.16 -18.57 -24.49
C LEU A 24 -0.02 -17.68 -23.95
N PHE A 25 0.34 -17.82 -22.68
CA PHE A 25 1.40 -17.01 -22.06
C PHE A 25 2.82 -17.53 -22.30
N THR A 26 3.01 -18.80 -22.70
CA THR A 26 4.33 -19.38 -23.00
C THR A 26 4.66 -19.32 -24.49
N MET A 27 3.70 -19.57 -25.37
CA MET A 27 3.93 -19.72 -26.81
C MET A 27 3.66 -18.44 -27.61
N VAL A 28 2.82 -17.52 -27.12
CA VAL A 28 2.50 -16.29 -27.86
C VAL A 28 3.41 -15.13 -27.38
N PRO A 29 4.26 -14.55 -28.26
CA PRO A 29 5.28 -13.59 -27.84
C PRO A 29 4.75 -12.33 -27.14
N ASN A 30 3.61 -11.80 -27.59
CA ASN A 30 3.02 -10.58 -27.01
C ASN A 30 2.50 -10.81 -25.59
N TYR A 31 1.84 -11.95 -25.36
CA TYR A 31 1.37 -12.33 -24.04
C TYR A 31 2.55 -12.69 -23.12
N ARG A 32 3.60 -13.32 -23.65
CA ARG A 32 4.84 -13.59 -22.92
C ARG A 32 5.54 -12.32 -22.44
N ARG A 33 5.63 -11.27 -23.28
CA ARG A 33 6.17 -9.97 -22.87
C ARG A 33 5.30 -9.32 -21.79
N SER A 34 3.98 -9.40 -21.96
CA SER A 34 3.02 -8.85 -21.01
C SER A 34 3.10 -9.53 -19.64
N ILE A 35 3.19 -10.87 -19.58
CA ILE A 35 3.30 -11.58 -18.30
C ILE A 35 4.65 -11.33 -17.63
N VAL A 36 5.75 -11.22 -18.38
CA VAL A 36 7.06 -10.86 -17.81
C VAL A 36 7.01 -9.46 -17.17
N ALA A 37 6.34 -8.51 -17.82
CA ALA A 37 6.14 -7.16 -17.29
C ALA A 37 5.23 -7.15 -16.05
N ILE A 38 4.11 -7.90 -16.09
CA ILE A 38 3.15 -7.99 -14.96
C ILE A 38 3.77 -8.72 -13.77
N VAL A 39 4.49 -9.82 -14.01
CA VAL A 39 5.15 -10.60 -12.95
C VAL A 39 6.36 -9.83 -12.42
N GLY A 40 6.98 -8.97 -13.22
CA GLY A 40 8.13 -8.15 -12.82
C GLY A 40 9.37 -9.00 -12.64
N ILE A 41 9.74 -9.74 -13.69
CA ILE A 41 10.89 -10.66 -13.68
C ILE A 41 12.18 -9.89 -14.01
N GLU A 42 13.10 -9.83 -13.06
CA GLU A 42 14.42 -9.22 -13.16
C GLU A 42 15.47 -10.15 -13.79
N ARG A 43 16.66 -9.60 -14.07
CA ARG A 43 17.80 -10.38 -14.55
C ARG A 43 18.23 -11.39 -13.47
N GLY A 44 18.47 -12.63 -13.89
CA GLY A 44 18.87 -13.71 -12.98
C GLY A 44 17.75 -14.24 -12.08
N ALA A 45 16.48 -14.05 -12.46
CA ALA A 45 15.32 -14.58 -11.75
C ALA A 45 15.37 -16.06 -11.34
N PRO A 46 15.96 -17.01 -12.12
CA PRO A 46 16.09 -18.39 -11.66
C PRO A 46 16.91 -18.53 -10.38
N GLN A 47 18.03 -17.81 -10.29
CA GLN A 47 18.87 -17.84 -9.09
C GLN A 47 18.17 -17.15 -7.91
N LEU A 48 17.54 -15.98 -8.15
CA LEU A 48 16.72 -15.31 -7.13
C LEU A 48 15.63 -16.22 -6.56
N PHE A 49 15.00 -17.04 -7.40
CA PHE A 49 14.00 -18.01 -6.97
C PHE A 49 14.62 -19.13 -6.14
N VAL A 50 15.77 -19.68 -6.53
CA VAL A 50 16.49 -20.71 -5.76
C VAL A 50 16.91 -20.18 -4.40
N ASP A 51 17.50 -18.98 -4.34
CA ASP A 51 17.89 -18.30 -3.11
C ASP A 51 16.67 -18.10 -2.21
N PHE A 52 15.56 -17.60 -2.78
CA PHE A 52 14.31 -17.37 -2.06
C PHE A 52 13.76 -18.67 -1.47
N VAL A 53 13.67 -19.75 -2.26
CA VAL A 53 13.18 -21.06 -1.78
C VAL A 53 14.09 -21.60 -0.70
N THR A 54 15.41 -21.48 -0.85
CA THR A 54 16.40 -21.95 0.11
C THR A 54 16.24 -21.24 1.45
N VAL A 55 16.26 -19.90 1.45
CA VAL A 55 16.10 -19.11 2.67
C VAL A 55 14.73 -19.35 3.31
N THR A 56 13.66 -19.38 2.51
CA THR A 56 12.30 -19.60 3.02
C THR A 56 12.16 -20.99 3.64
N ALA A 57 12.75 -22.02 3.05
CA ALA A 57 12.74 -23.38 3.59
C ALA A 57 13.50 -23.46 4.93
N ILE A 58 14.68 -22.83 5.01
CA ILE A 58 15.47 -22.76 6.25
C ILE A 58 14.66 -22.10 7.37
N LEU A 59 14.03 -20.95 7.09
CA LEU A 59 13.20 -20.23 8.04
C LEU A 59 11.96 -21.05 8.46
N ALA A 60 11.32 -21.72 7.50
CA ALA A 60 10.17 -22.58 7.78
C ALA A 60 10.53 -23.74 8.71
N LEU A 61 11.69 -24.38 8.53
CA LEU A 61 12.19 -25.44 9.43
C LEU A 61 12.32 -24.93 10.89
N GLY A 62 12.83 -23.71 11.08
CA GLY A 62 12.96 -23.09 12.41
C GLY A 62 11.62 -22.79 13.09
N LEU A 63 10.53 -22.71 12.32
CA LEU A 63 9.18 -22.47 12.82
C LEU A 63 8.41 -23.75 13.18
N VAL A 64 8.80 -24.91 12.67
CA VAL A 64 8.06 -26.18 12.86
C VAL A 64 7.87 -26.52 14.33
N TYR A 65 8.95 -26.49 15.14
CA TYR A 65 8.85 -26.83 16.56
C TYR A 65 7.92 -25.88 17.32
N PRO A 66 8.07 -24.54 17.24
CA PRO A 66 7.15 -23.63 17.92
C PRO A 66 5.68 -23.80 17.53
N PHE A 67 5.38 -24.15 16.27
CA PHE A 67 4.02 -24.45 15.83
C PHE A 67 3.50 -25.77 16.40
N LEU A 68 4.30 -26.83 16.43
CA LEU A 68 3.90 -28.11 17.01
C LEU A 68 3.77 -28.04 18.53
N ALA A 69 4.60 -27.24 19.18
CA ALA A 69 4.61 -27.02 20.62
C ALA A 69 3.52 -26.03 21.10
N ARG A 70 2.62 -25.57 20.22
CA ARG A 70 1.44 -24.77 20.62
C ARG A 70 0.50 -25.63 21.48
N GLY A 71 0.66 -25.52 22.80
CA GLY A 71 -0.16 -26.20 23.81
C GLY A 71 0.62 -26.50 25.09
N ASN A 72 -0.08 -26.78 26.19
CA ASN A 72 0.56 -27.11 27.47
C ASN A 72 1.08 -28.57 27.54
N GLY A 73 0.80 -29.40 26.53
CA GLY A 73 1.17 -30.81 26.48
C GLY A 73 2.65 -31.06 26.19
N VAL A 74 3.15 -32.25 26.54
CA VAL A 74 4.46 -32.75 26.07
C VAL A 74 4.28 -33.24 24.63
N LEU A 75 5.26 -33.00 23.76
CA LEU A 75 5.26 -33.58 22.42
C LEU A 75 5.63 -35.06 22.50
N GLU A 76 4.75 -35.94 22.04
CA GLU A 76 4.94 -37.39 22.07
C GLU A 76 4.96 -38.02 20.68
N GLY A 77 5.56 -39.22 20.60
CA GLY A 77 5.62 -40.06 19.40
C GLY A 77 6.14 -39.33 18.17
N ARG A 78 5.38 -39.41 17.07
CA ARG A 78 5.75 -38.86 15.76
C ARG A 78 5.99 -37.35 15.80
N ARG A 79 5.24 -36.58 16.60
CA ARG A 79 5.37 -35.11 16.66
C ARG A 79 6.71 -34.68 17.25
N ARG A 80 7.19 -35.41 18.27
CA ARG A 80 8.51 -35.20 18.88
C ARG A 80 9.64 -35.44 17.88
N ILE A 81 9.55 -36.53 17.12
CA ILE A 81 10.54 -36.88 16.08
C ILE A 81 10.58 -35.81 14.99
N VAL A 82 9.42 -35.38 14.48
CA VAL A 82 9.32 -34.33 13.47
C VAL A 82 9.88 -33.01 13.99
N ALA A 83 9.56 -32.62 15.23
CA ALA A 83 10.09 -31.41 15.85
C ALA A 83 11.62 -31.46 16.00
N MET A 84 12.16 -32.59 16.48
CA MET A 84 13.61 -32.78 16.62
C MET A 84 14.30 -32.70 15.25
N ALA A 85 13.78 -33.42 14.26
CA ALA A 85 14.32 -33.42 12.91
C ALA A 85 14.30 -32.01 12.30
N ALA A 86 13.21 -31.25 12.48
CA ALA A 86 13.10 -29.90 11.93
C ALA A 86 14.06 -28.90 12.58
N VAL A 87 14.24 -28.96 13.91
CA VAL A 87 15.19 -28.08 14.62
C VAL A 87 16.63 -28.39 14.21
N LEU A 88 16.99 -29.67 14.14
CA LEU A 88 18.31 -30.08 13.65
C LEU A 88 18.52 -29.68 12.19
N ALA A 89 17.52 -29.91 11.34
CA ALA A 89 17.58 -29.54 9.93
C ALA A 89 17.71 -28.01 9.74
N ASN A 90 17.06 -27.19 10.57
CA ASN A 90 17.22 -25.74 10.55
C ASN A 90 18.67 -25.32 10.83
N VAL A 91 19.29 -25.86 11.90
CA VAL A 91 20.69 -25.54 12.25
C VAL A 91 21.67 -26.05 11.19
N VAL A 92 21.49 -27.29 10.71
CA VAL A 92 22.35 -27.88 9.68
C VAL A 92 22.22 -27.12 8.37
N ALA A 93 21.01 -26.76 7.95
CA ALA A 93 20.79 -25.99 6.73
C ALA A 93 21.32 -24.55 6.85
N ALA A 94 21.20 -23.92 8.02
CA ALA A 94 21.84 -22.64 8.30
C ALA A 94 23.37 -22.73 8.24
N ALA A 95 23.96 -23.83 8.73
CA ALA A 95 25.40 -24.07 8.65
C ALA A 95 25.86 -24.31 7.21
N ALA A 96 25.09 -25.08 6.44
CA ALA A 96 25.34 -25.30 5.02
C ALA A 96 25.26 -23.99 4.22
N LEU A 97 24.27 -23.14 4.52
CA LEU A 97 24.13 -21.81 3.92
C LEU A 97 25.34 -20.92 4.26
N ALA A 98 25.80 -20.94 5.51
CA ALA A 98 26.96 -20.15 5.96
C ALA A 98 28.28 -20.61 5.35
N ALA A 99 28.45 -21.92 5.15
CA ALA A 99 29.70 -22.50 4.67
C ALA A 99 29.81 -22.57 3.14
N PHE A 100 28.70 -22.82 2.45
CA PHE A 100 28.70 -23.13 1.01
C PHE A 100 27.68 -22.35 0.19
N GLY A 101 26.72 -21.70 0.85
CA GLY A 101 25.64 -21.02 0.17
C GLY A 101 26.02 -19.62 -0.27
N ASP A 102 25.50 -19.21 -1.42
CA ASP A 102 25.50 -17.83 -1.87
C ASP A 102 24.05 -17.38 -2.06
N VAL A 103 23.65 -16.38 -1.27
CA VAL A 103 22.34 -15.71 -1.37
C VAL A 103 22.53 -14.20 -1.57
N ALA A 104 23.72 -13.79 -2.00
CA ALA A 104 24.05 -12.39 -2.22
C ALA A 104 23.23 -11.79 -3.37
N GLN A 105 22.79 -12.60 -4.34
CA GLN A 105 21.95 -12.13 -5.43
C GLN A 105 20.55 -11.73 -4.93
N LEU A 106 19.92 -12.57 -4.11
CA LEU A 106 18.66 -12.22 -3.44
C LEU A 106 18.83 -10.98 -2.55
N ALA A 107 19.88 -10.93 -1.74
CA ALA A 107 20.14 -9.78 -0.88
C ALA A 107 20.35 -8.49 -1.70
N SER A 108 21.07 -8.57 -2.82
CA SER A 108 21.31 -7.44 -3.72
C SER A 108 20.01 -6.90 -4.32
N SER A 109 19.13 -7.78 -4.82
CA SER A 109 17.82 -7.37 -5.36
C SER A 109 16.94 -6.71 -4.30
N ILE A 110 16.96 -7.23 -3.06
CA ILE A 110 16.22 -6.64 -1.93
C ILE A 110 16.77 -5.25 -1.59
N ILE A 111 18.09 -5.12 -1.44
CA ILE A 111 18.72 -3.85 -1.01
C ILE A 111 18.66 -2.78 -2.10
N ALA A 112 18.88 -3.14 -3.38
CA ALA A 112 18.76 -2.21 -4.51
C ALA A 112 17.39 -1.52 -4.58
N ASN A 113 16.35 -2.22 -4.13
CA ASN A 113 14.98 -1.73 -4.14
C ASN A 113 14.52 -1.17 -2.78
N ALA A 114 15.29 -1.37 -1.71
CA ALA A 114 15.01 -0.82 -0.38
C ALA A 114 15.57 0.59 -0.17
N VAL A 115 16.64 0.95 -0.88
CA VAL A 115 17.30 2.26 -0.77
C VAL A 115 16.78 3.26 -1.81
N ASP A 116 16.89 4.55 -1.49
CA ASP A 116 16.49 5.61 -2.41
C ASP A 116 17.42 5.68 -3.63
N ALA A 117 16.83 5.72 -4.83
CA ALA A 117 17.58 5.62 -6.08
C ALA A 117 18.31 6.92 -6.47
N GLU A 118 17.90 8.07 -5.92
CA GLU A 118 18.48 9.37 -6.26
C GLU A 118 19.62 9.73 -5.30
N THR A 119 19.43 9.44 -4.01
CA THR A 119 20.38 9.81 -2.95
C THR A 119 21.41 8.73 -2.62
N SER A 120 21.10 7.44 -2.85
CA SER A 120 22.01 6.36 -2.47
C SER A 120 23.14 6.16 -3.47
N ASN A 121 24.37 6.01 -2.96
CA ASN A 121 25.55 5.65 -3.77
C ASN A 121 25.63 4.13 -4.07
N LEU A 122 24.76 3.33 -3.45
CA LEU A 122 24.74 1.89 -3.63
C LEU A 122 24.07 1.46 -4.94
N VAL A 123 23.21 2.31 -5.52
CA VAL A 123 22.38 1.98 -6.70
C VAL A 123 22.92 2.67 -7.94
N ALA A 124 22.94 1.94 -9.06
CA ALA A 124 23.31 2.50 -10.35
C ALA A 124 22.21 3.47 -10.85
N LYS A 125 22.57 4.76 -11.01
CA LYS A 125 21.63 5.81 -11.41
C LYS A 125 21.19 5.64 -12.87
N GLY A 126 19.89 5.76 -13.12
CA GLY A 126 19.32 5.69 -14.47
C GLY A 126 19.18 4.28 -15.05
N VAL A 127 19.42 3.23 -14.26
CA VAL A 127 19.26 1.83 -14.71
C VAL A 127 17.90 1.28 -14.27
N SER A 128 17.21 0.62 -15.20
CA SER A 128 15.97 -0.13 -14.94
C SER A 128 16.06 -1.54 -15.54
N PRO A 129 15.78 -2.62 -14.78
CA PRO A 129 15.45 -2.65 -13.34
C PRO A 129 16.55 -2.06 -12.44
N ARG A 130 16.20 -1.65 -11.21
CA ARG A 130 17.18 -1.11 -10.25
C ARG A 130 18.22 -2.18 -9.94
N ASP A 131 19.48 -1.77 -9.93
CA ASP A 131 20.61 -2.66 -9.66
C ASP A 131 21.68 -1.93 -8.84
N LEU A 132 22.52 -2.69 -8.14
CA LEU A 132 23.59 -2.11 -7.33
C LEU A 132 24.77 -1.70 -8.22
N THR A 133 25.59 -0.77 -7.72
CA THR A 133 26.92 -0.54 -8.26
C THR A 133 27.82 -1.75 -7.97
N PRO A 134 28.93 -1.96 -8.71
CA PRO A 134 29.87 -3.03 -8.42
C PRO A 134 30.39 -2.99 -6.97
N GLU A 135 30.64 -1.78 -6.44
CA GLU A 135 31.00 -1.57 -5.03
C GLU A 135 29.83 -1.92 -4.09
N GLY A 136 28.61 -1.52 -4.45
CA GLY A 136 27.40 -1.88 -3.71
C GLY A 136 27.19 -3.39 -3.58
N HIS A 137 27.44 -4.15 -4.65
CA HIS A 137 27.39 -5.62 -4.60
C HIS A 137 28.41 -6.20 -3.62
N ALA A 138 29.64 -5.70 -3.60
CA ALA A 138 30.67 -6.17 -2.66
C ALA A 138 30.28 -5.90 -1.20
N ILE A 139 29.78 -4.69 -0.91
CA ILE A 139 29.32 -4.30 0.43
C ILE A 139 28.16 -5.20 0.88
N VAL A 140 27.16 -5.41 0.00
CA VAL A 140 26.00 -6.24 0.32
C VAL A 140 26.40 -7.71 0.47
N ALA A 141 27.31 -8.23 -0.34
CA ALA A 141 27.79 -9.61 -0.22
C ALA A 141 28.51 -9.84 1.12
N GLU A 142 29.42 -8.93 1.52
CA GLU A 142 30.11 -9.03 2.80
C GLU A 142 29.14 -8.94 3.98
N ALA A 143 28.21 -7.97 3.93
CA ALA A 143 27.18 -7.84 4.94
C ALA A 143 26.31 -9.10 5.01
N THR A 144 25.90 -9.66 3.87
CA THR A 144 25.07 -10.87 3.79
C THR A 144 25.78 -12.05 4.43
N ALA A 145 27.04 -12.30 4.07
CA ALA A 145 27.84 -13.37 4.67
C ALA A 145 27.89 -13.24 6.20
N ARG A 146 28.15 -12.02 6.71
CA ARG A 146 28.18 -11.75 8.15
C ARG A 146 26.84 -12.05 8.83
N HIS A 147 25.73 -11.63 8.23
CA HIS A 147 24.39 -11.87 8.79
C HIS A 147 23.98 -13.34 8.73
N VAL A 148 24.42 -14.11 7.72
CA VAL A 148 24.18 -15.56 7.67
C VAL A 148 24.88 -16.27 8.83
N TRP A 149 26.12 -15.90 9.15
CA TRP A 149 26.82 -16.42 10.33
C TRP A 149 26.15 -16.04 11.66
N GLN A 150 25.66 -14.79 11.79
CA GLN A 150 24.89 -14.35 12.96
C GLN A 150 23.59 -15.14 13.10
N TYR A 151 22.88 -15.38 11.99
CA TYR A 151 21.67 -16.19 11.97
C TYR A 151 21.94 -17.64 12.39
N LEU A 152 23.01 -18.26 11.91
CA LEU A 152 23.44 -19.59 12.35
C LEU A 152 23.70 -19.61 13.86
N ALA A 153 24.50 -18.67 14.37
CA ALA A 153 24.81 -18.60 15.80
C ALA A 153 23.54 -18.44 16.65
N ALA A 154 22.65 -17.52 16.27
CA ALA A 154 21.38 -17.32 16.96
C ALA A 154 20.49 -18.57 16.91
N SER A 155 20.38 -19.22 15.75
CA SER A 155 19.60 -20.44 15.57
C SER A 155 20.15 -21.60 16.40
N ALA A 156 21.48 -21.78 16.44
CA ALA A 156 22.13 -22.80 17.24
C ALA A 156 21.90 -22.59 18.76
N ILE A 157 22.10 -21.35 19.25
CA ILE A 157 21.86 -21.00 20.66
C ILE A 157 20.42 -21.28 21.07
N LEU A 158 19.45 -20.91 20.22
CA LEU A 158 18.04 -21.15 20.48
C LEU A 158 17.65 -22.63 20.32
N ALA A 159 18.31 -23.39 19.45
CA ALA A 159 18.04 -24.80 19.24
C ALA A 159 18.48 -25.68 20.43
N LEU A 160 19.58 -25.35 21.11
CA LEU A 160 20.14 -26.15 22.22
C LEU A 160 19.13 -26.49 23.34
N PRO A 161 18.44 -25.53 23.98
CA PRO A 161 17.47 -25.83 25.02
C PRO A 161 16.24 -26.59 24.49
N VAL A 162 15.88 -26.40 23.21
CA VAL A 162 14.80 -27.14 22.56
C VAL A 162 15.20 -28.60 22.37
N ILE A 163 16.40 -28.87 21.86
CA ILE A 163 16.94 -30.22 21.68
C ILE A 163 17.07 -30.91 23.03
N ALA A 164 17.62 -30.25 24.05
CA ALA A 164 17.74 -30.81 25.39
C ALA A 164 16.37 -31.19 25.98
N HIS A 165 15.35 -30.33 25.80
CA HIS A 165 13.99 -30.62 26.22
C HIS A 165 13.39 -31.82 25.45
N LEU A 166 13.54 -31.83 24.12
CA LEU A 166 13.04 -32.90 23.26
C LEU A 166 13.81 -34.21 23.39
N ALA A 167 15.06 -34.23 23.88
CA ALA A 167 15.85 -35.46 24.02
C ALA A 167 15.67 -36.09 25.41
N ALA A 168 15.80 -35.30 26.47
CA ALA A 168 15.90 -35.80 27.85
C ALA A 168 14.72 -35.40 28.74
N GLY A 169 13.68 -34.74 28.19
CA GLY A 169 12.61 -34.19 29.02
C GLY A 169 13.09 -33.02 29.90
N GLY A 170 14.14 -32.32 29.47
CA GLY A 170 14.76 -31.20 30.19
C GLY A 170 13.81 -30.05 30.53
N PRO A 171 14.28 -29.02 31.26
CA PRO A 171 13.43 -27.98 31.81
C PRO A 171 12.60 -27.26 30.75
N ARG A 172 11.28 -27.18 30.98
CA ARG A 172 10.32 -26.64 30.00
C ARG A 172 10.45 -25.13 29.81
N THR A 173 10.90 -24.40 30.82
CA THR A 173 11.01 -22.94 30.82
C THR A 173 12.02 -22.41 29.80
N PRO A 174 13.29 -22.85 29.76
CA PRO A 174 14.23 -22.39 28.74
C PRO A 174 13.81 -22.79 27.33
N ALA A 175 13.25 -24.00 27.14
CA ALA A 175 12.75 -24.43 25.83
C ALA A 175 11.57 -23.59 25.32
N ARG A 176 10.72 -23.07 26.23
CA ARG A 176 9.63 -22.15 25.88
C ARG A 176 10.15 -20.79 25.42
N TRP A 177 11.12 -20.22 26.14
CA TRP A 177 11.75 -18.95 25.73
C TRP A 177 12.50 -19.10 24.42
N ALA A 178 13.21 -20.21 24.24
CA ALA A 178 13.85 -20.55 22.99
C ALA A 178 12.85 -20.72 21.84
N ALA A 179 11.69 -21.36 22.07
CA ALA A 179 10.63 -21.45 21.07
C ALA A 179 10.13 -20.06 20.64
N ARG A 180 9.94 -19.15 21.59
CA ARG A 180 9.56 -17.75 21.31
C ARG A 180 10.66 -17.02 20.55
N GLY A 181 11.92 -17.23 20.92
CA GLY A 181 13.08 -16.70 20.20
C GLY A 181 13.13 -17.21 18.76
N LEU A 182 12.88 -18.51 18.52
CA LEU A 182 12.81 -19.09 17.18
C LEU A 182 11.65 -18.51 16.37
N ILE A 183 10.48 -18.27 16.99
CA ILE A 183 9.36 -17.55 16.35
C ILE A 183 9.79 -16.14 15.96
N LEU A 184 10.44 -15.41 16.87
CA LEU A 184 10.85 -14.04 16.59
C LEU A 184 11.89 -14.00 15.48
N LEU A 185 12.96 -14.79 15.59
CA LEU A 185 14.05 -14.84 14.62
C LEU A 185 13.57 -15.30 13.24
N ASN A 186 12.97 -16.50 13.16
CA ASN A 186 12.57 -17.08 11.88
C ASN A 186 11.30 -16.44 11.35
N GLY A 187 10.35 -16.14 12.22
CA GLY A 187 9.05 -15.57 11.85
C GLY A 187 9.16 -14.12 11.41
N ALA A 188 9.99 -13.29 12.06
CA ALA A 188 10.21 -11.91 11.59
C ALA A 188 10.93 -11.90 10.24
N ALA A 189 11.98 -12.71 10.07
CA ALA A 189 12.68 -12.83 8.78
C ALA A 189 11.76 -13.36 7.67
N PHE A 190 10.95 -14.38 7.97
CA PHE A 190 9.97 -14.92 7.03
C PHE A 190 8.90 -13.88 6.67
N ALA A 191 8.36 -13.18 7.66
CA ALA A 191 7.37 -12.12 7.44
C ALA A 191 7.97 -10.98 6.61
N TYR A 192 9.21 -10.55 6.89
CA TYR A 192 9.90 -9.53 6.10
C TYR A 192 10.04 -9.97 4.64
N LEU A 193 10.51 -11.20 4.38
CA LEU A 193 10.67 -11.70 3.02
C LEU A 193 9.36 -11.71 2.23
N ILE A 194 8.26 -12.16 2.86
CA ILE A 194 6.98 -12.28 2.18
C ILE A 194 6.27 -10.93 2.04
N LEU A 195 6.29 -10.09 3.08
CA LEU A 195 5.47 -8.88 3.16
C LEU A 195 6.17 -7.59 2.73
N SER A 196 7.50 -7.53 2.80
CA SER A 196 8.24 -6.28 2.62
C SER A 196 9.34 -6.38 1.56
N ALA A 197 10.12 -7.44 1.54
CA ALA A 197 11.31 -7.56 0.70
C ALA A 197 10.98 -7.47 -0.80
N HIS A 198 11.82 -6.83 -1.60
CA HIS A 198 11.61 -6.87 -3.05
C HIS A 198 12.05 -8.22 -3.62
N LEU A 199 11.14 -8.94 -4.28
CA LEU A 199 11.40 -10.28 -4.82
C LEU A 199 11.43 -10.22 -6.35
N GLY A 200 12.59 -9.87 -6.90
CA GLY A 200 12.80 -9.61 -8.33
C GLY A 200 12.47 -10.75 -9.29
N PHE A 201 12.24 -11.98 -8.81
CA PHE A 201 11.77 -13.07 -9.68
C PHE A 201 10.25 -13.02 -9.94
N ALA A 202 9.47 -12.32 -9.10
CA ALA A 202 8.02 -12.23 -9.20
C ALA A 202 7.45 -11.00 -8.47
N ALA A 203 8.04 -9.82 -8.66
CA ALA A 203 7.72 -8.62 -7.89
C ALA A 203 6.23 -8.21 -7.96
N GLY A 204 5.60 -8.28 -9.14
CA GLY A 204 4.18 -7.93 -9.30
C GLY A 204 3.22 -8.92 -8.63
N LEU A 205 3.58 -10.22 -8.64
CA LEU A 205 2.82 -11.25 -7.92
C LEU A 205 2.85 -10.99 -6.41
N PHE A 206 4.03 -10.73 -5.85
CA PHE A 206 4.15 -10.46 -4.42
C PHE A 206 3.52 -9.13 -4.00
N THR A 207 3.53 -8.13 -4.87
CA THR A 207 2.78 -6.88 -4.63
C THR A 207 1.29 -7.14 -4.50
N THR A 208 0.72 -7.95 -5.40
CA THR A 208 -0.70 -8.33 -5.36
C THR A 208 -1.02 -9.17 -4.13
N LEU A 209 -0.16 -10.15 -3.80
CA LEU A 209 -0.31 -10.98 -2.62
C LEU A 209 -0.29 -10.15 -1.33
N ARG A 210 0.64 -9.20 -1.22
CA ARG A 210 0.74 -8.25 -0.09
C ARG A 210 -0.52 -7.42 0.04
N ALA A 211 -0.96 -6.80 -1.06
CA ALA A 211 -2.20 -6.02 -1.07
C ALA A 211 -3.39 -6.86 -0.58
N GLY A 212 -3.49 -8.12 -1.03
CA GLY A 212 -4.50 -9.06 -0.56
C GLY A 212 -4.39 -9.36 0.94
N ILE A 213 -3.20 -9.69 1.44
CA ILE A 213 -2.96 -9.96 2.86
C ILE A 213 -3.32 -8.74 3.71
N PHE A 214 -2.84 -7.55 3.36
CA PHE A 214 -3.17 -6.30 4.07
C PHE A 214 -4.66 -5.97 3.99
N GLY A 215 -5.30 -6.22 2.84
CA GLY A 215 -6.74 -6.08 2.67
C GLY A 215 -7.53 -7.00 3.60
N TYR A 216 -7.14 -8.27 3.72
CA TYR A 216 -7.76 -9.20 4.67
C TYR A 216 -7.50 -8.83 6.13
N ILE A 217 -6.28 -8.38 6.46
CA ILE A 217 -5.97 -7.89 7.82
C ILE A 217 -6.85 -6.69 8.15
N LEU A 218 -6.96 -5.71 7.23
CA LEU A 218 -7.83 -4.55 7.40
C LEU A 218 -9.29 -4.95 7.54
N ALA A 219 -9.77 -5.89 6.72
CA ALA A 219 -11.12 -6.42 6.81
C ALA A 219 -11.39 -7.12 8.15
N CYS A 220 -10.43 -7.89 8.67
CA CYS A 220 -10.52 -8.48 10.02
C CYS A 220 -10.55 -7.40 11.11
N CYS A 221 -9.70 -6.39 11.04
CA CYS A 221 -9.68 -5.29 11.99
C CYS A 221 -11.00 -4.51 11.98
N LEU A 222 -11.51 -4.18 10.78
CA LEU A 222 -12.81 -3.55 10.61
C LEU A 222 -13.93 -4.45 11.14
N GLY A 223 -13.92 -5.74 10.81
CA GLY A 223 -14.91 -6.70 11.31
C GLY A 223 -14.90 -6.86 12.82
N LEU A 224 -13.73 -6.83 13.47
CA LEU A 224 -13.60 -6.85 14.93
C LEU A 224 -14.08 -5.54 15.57
N LEU A 225 -13.72 -4.39 14.98
CA LEU A 225 -14.20 -3.08 15.43
C LEU A 225 -15.73 -3.02 15.33
N TRP A 226 -16.28 -3.47 14.22
CA TRP A 226 -17.69 -3.55 13.92
C TRP A 226 -18.44 -4.52 14.85
N ALA A 227 -17.86 -5.68 15.16
CA ALA A 227 -18.37 -6.60 16.18
C ALA A 227 -18.35 -5.98 17.59
N GLY A 228 -17.35 -5.16 17.89
CA GLY A 228 -17.31 -4.36 19.12
C GLY A 228 -18.45 -3.33 19.18
N LEU A 229 -18.74 -2.65 18.06
CA LEU A 229 -19.82 -1.68 17.97
C LEU A 229 -21.22 -2.29 18.20
N LEU A 230 -21.42 -3.56 17.82
CA LEU A 230 -22.67 -4.30 18.08
C LEU A 230 -23.01 -4.44 19.57
N HIS A 231 -22.00 -4.41 20.45
CA HIS A 231 -22.17 -4.56 21.89
C HIS A 231 -22.40 -3.23 22.62
N VAL A 232 -22.37 -2.10 21.91
CA VAL A 232 -22.57 -0.78 22.52
C VAL A 232 -24.06 -0.61 22.84
N THR A 233 -24.39 -0.58 24.13
CA THR A 233 -25.76 -0.35 24.58
C THR A 233 -26.11 1.14 24.54
N PRO A 234 -27.32 1.50 24.08
CA PRO A 234 -27.77 2.88 24.16
C PRO A 234 -28.04 3.26 25.61
N THR A 235 -27.64 4.47 26.00
CA THR A 235 -28.06 5.14 27.24
C THR A 235 -29.15 6.15 26.91
N ASP A 236 -29.92 6.59 27.90
CA ASP A 236 -30.98 7.60 27.73
C ASP A 236 -30.50 8.91 27.06
N ARG A 237 -29.21 9.22 27.18
CA ARG A 237 -28.59 10.43 26.60
C ARG A 237 -27.98 10.19 25.22
N THR A 238 -27.88 8.95 24.75
CA THR A 238 -27.18 8.60 23.51
C THR A 238 -27.81 9.28 22.31
N ILE A 239 -29.11 9.07 22.06
CA ILE A 239 -29.80 9.68 20.92
C ILE A 239 -29.72 11.21 20.99
N ARG A 240 -29.94 11.79 22.19
CA ARG A 240 -29.85 13.24 22.40
C ARG A 240 -28.48 13.79 22.03
N ASN A 241 -27.40 13.20 22.54
CA ASN A 241 -26.04 13.67 22.27
C ASN A 241 -25.70 13.55 20.77
N TRP A 242 -26.11 12.47 20.12
CA TRP A 242 -25.90 12.28 18.69
C TRP A 242 -26.69 13.27 17.84
N SER A 243 -27.95 13.55 18.19
CA SER A 243 -28.75 14.59 17.54
C SER A 243 -28.10 15.97 17.68
N ILE A 244 -27.58 16.31 18.86
CA ILE A 244 -26.84 17.56 19.08
C ILE A 244 -25.61 17.62 18.17
N THR A 245 -24.82 16.55 18.09
CA THR A 245 -23.66 16.47 17.19
C THR A 245 -24.06 16.66 15.73
N CYS A 246 -25.17 16.06 15.27
CA CYS A 246 -25.67 16.24 13.91
C CYS A 246 -25.99 17.72 13.63
N VAL A 247 -26.72 18.37 14.53
CA VAL A 247 -27.06 19.80 14.41
C VAL A 247 -25.80 20.66 14.40
N LEU A 248 -24.81 20.36 15.24
CA LEU A 248 -23.52 21.06 15.25
C LEU A 248 -22.77 20.88 13.94
N CYS A 249 -22.71 19.67 13.38
CA CYS A 249 -22.08 19.43 12.08
C CYS A 249 -22.73 20.26 10.97
N PHE A 250 -24.06 20.31 10.91
CA PHE A 250 -24.76 21.14 9.93
C PHE A 250 -24.54 22.63 10.15
N ALA A 251 -24.61 23.10 11.40
CA ALA A 251 -24.39 24.51 11.73
C ALA A 251 -22.98 24.96 11.31
N VAL A 252 -21.96 24.16 11.65
CA VAL A 252 -20.57 24.47 11.27
C VAL A 252 -20.37 24.37 9.75
N SER A 253 -21.00 23.40 9.07
CA SER A 253 -20.99 23.32 7.61
C SER A 253 -21.55 24.59 6.96
N VAL A 254 -22.70 25.08 7.44
CA VAL A 254 -23.30 26.34 6.97
C VAL A 254 -22.38 27.53 7.23
N ILE A 255 -21.74 27.62 8.40
CA ILE A 255 -20.78 28.69 8.71
C ILE A 255 -19.63 28.73 7.69
N PHE A 256 -19.12 27.56 7.28
CA PHE A 256 -18.11 27.49 6.23
C PHE A 256 -18.66 27.82 4.84
N TRP A 257 -19.92 27.48 4.55
CA TRP A 257 -20.56 27.76 3.26
C TRP A 257 -20.85 29.25 3.02
N VAL A 258 -21.10 30.00 4.10
CA VAL A 258 -21.39 31.44 4.06
C VAL A 258 -20.11 32.29 4.00
N GLN A 259 -18.92 31.68 4.04
CA GLN A 259 -17.65 32.41 3.92
C GLN A 259 -17.53 33.14 2.57
N PRO A 260 -16.74 34.23 2.49
CA PRO A 260 -16.61 35.01 1.27
C PRO A 260 -16.11 34.15 0.11
N HIS A 261 -16.86 34.23 -1.00
CA HIS A 261 -16.50 33.56 -2.24
C HIS A 261 -15.41 34.34 -2.96
N THR A 262 -14.52 33.64 -3.64
CA THR A 262 -13.50 34.27 -4.48
C THR A 262 -13.99 34.25 -5.91
N SER A 263 -14.10 35.44 -6.51
CA SER A 263 -14.44 35.60 -7.92
C SER A 263 -13.19 35.59 -8.79
N TYR A 264 -13.27 34.87 -9.89
CA TYR A 264 -12.26 34.82 -10.94
C TYR A 264 -12.90 35.26 -12.24
N VAL A 265 -12.13 36.01 -13.01
CA VAL A 265 -12.55 36.62 -14.26
C VAL A 265 -11.54 36.25 -15.35
N LEU A 266 -12.07 35.83 -16.49
CA LEU A 266 -11.32 35.66 -17.73
C LEU A 266 -11.41 36.96 -18.53
N VAL A 267 -10.26 37.59 -18.76
CA VAL A 267 -10.16 38.93 -19.35
C VAL A 267 -9.28 38.89 -20.60
N GLY A 268 -9.65 39.62 -21.65
CA GLY A 268 -8.88 39.75 -22.89
C GLY A 268 -9.54 39.09 -24.10
N SER A 269 -8.76 38.43 -24.96
CA SER A 269 -9.26 37.68 -26.12
C SER A 269 -8.73 36.25 -26.15
N LEU A 270 -9.41 35.39 -26.92
CA LEU A 270 -9.09 33.97 -27.09
C LEU A 270 -8.20 33.70 -28.32
N ASP A 271 -7.67 34.75 -28.97
CA ASP A 271 -6.93 34.63 -30.24
C ASP A 271 -5.58 33.90 -30.08
N LYS A 272 -5.01 33.94 -28.87
CA LYS A 272 -3.76 33.26 -28.50
C LYS A 272 -3.95 32.50 -27.20
N ARG A 273 -2.88 32.28 -26.44
CA ARG A 273 -2.94 31.52 -25.19
C ARG A 273 -3.53 32.34 -24.04
N VAL A 274 -4.12 31.65 -23.08
CA VAL A 274 -4.61 32.24 -21.82
C VAL A 274 -3.60 32.01 -20.70
N ALA A 275 -3.21 33.08 -19.99
CA ALA A 275 -2.38 32.97 -18.81
C ALA A 275 -3.19 32.52 -17.58
N ILE A 276 -2.66 31.54 -16.84
CA ILE A 276 -3.19 31.07 -15.56
C ILE A 276 -2.15 31.23 -14.46
N ILE A 277 -2.59 31.60 -13.26
CA ILE A 277 -1.69 31.75 -12.12
C ILE A 277 -1.49 30.40 -11.42
N LYS A 278 -0.26 30.13 -10.97
CA LYS A 278 0.05 28.95 -10.16
C LYS A 278 -0.81 28.94 -8.87
N GLY A 279 -1.57 27.85 -8.67
CA GLY A 279 -2.49 27.71 -7.52
C GLY A 279 -3.97 27.93 -7.87
N THR A 280 -4.28 28.33 -9.10
CA THR A 280 -5.68 28.37 -9.59
C THR A 280 -6.29 26.96 -9.54
N PRO A 281 -7.52 26.79 -9.03
CA PRO A 281 -8.18 25.50 -8.99
C PRO A 281 -8.22 24.82 -10.36
N LYS A 282 -7.84 23.54 -10.41
CA LYS A 282 -7.77 22.77 -11.65
C LYS A 282 -9.10 22.76 -12.42
N ALA A 283 -10.23 22.69 -11.70
CA ALA A 283 -11.55 22.74 -12.31
C ALA A 283 -11.75 24.00 -13.19
N LEU A 284 -11.32 25.17 -12.73
CA LEU A 284 -11.42 26.42 -13.49
C LEU A 284 -10.48 26.45 -14.69
N VAL A 285 -9.27 25.95 -14.50
CA VAL A 285 -8.29 25.82 -15.60
C VAL A 285 -8.83 24.90 -16.68
N ASP A 286 -9.43 23.78 -16.31
CA ASP A 286 -10.01 22.82 -17.24
C ASP A 286 -11.25 23.42 -17.94
N THR A 287 -12.12 24.16 -17.22
CA THR A 287 -13.25 24.88 -17.83
C THR A 287 -12.78 25.85 -18.93
N VAL A 288 -11.71 26.62 -18.68
CA VAL A 288 -11.15 27.53 -19.68
C VAL A 288 -10.43 26.78 -20.80
N ARG A 289 -9.64 25.76 -20.46
CA ARG A 289 -8.88 24.97 -21.45
C ARG A 289 -9.78 24.25 -22.45
N PHE A 290 -10.89 23.72 -21.97
CA PHE A 290 -11.85 22.98 -22.80
C PHE A 290 -13.00 23.86 -23.31
N GLY A 291 -12.93 25.19 -23.17
CA GLY A 291 -13.94 26.11 -23.70
C GLY A 291 -15.33 25.99 -23.07
N GLN A 292 -15.47 25.27 -21.95
CA GLN A 292 -16.77 24.91 -21.34
C GLN A 292 -17.56 26.10 -20.77
N PHE A 293 -17.02 27.32 -20.82
CA PHE A 293 -17.71 28.54 -20.41
C PHE A 293 -18.58 29.14 -21.52
N ASP A 294 -18.40 28.72 -22.77
CA ASP A 294 -19.19 29.15 -23.92
C ASP A 294 -19.48 27.94 -24.83
N GLU A 295 -20.77 27.58 -24.95
CA GLU A 295 -21.22 26.42 -25.73
C GLU A 295 -20.94 26.55 -27.24
N THR A 296 -20.52 27.73 -27.71
CA THR A 296 -20.16 27.98 -29.11
C THR A 296 -18.68 27.67 -29.43
N LEU A 297 -17.85 27.43 -28.41
CA LEU A 297 -16.43 27.11 -28.56
C LEU A 297 -16.23 25.58 -28.57
N ASP A 298 -15.72 25.06 -29.69
CA ASP A 298 -15.50 23.63 -29.90
C ASP A 298 -14.00 23.25 -29.95
N GLN A 299 -13.12 24.20 -29.60
CA GLN A 299 -11.66 24.04 -29.69
C GLN A 299 -10.97 24.22 -28.33
N GLU A 300 -9.94 23.41 -28.08
CA GLU A 300 -9.11 23.56 -26.89
C GLU A 300 -8.33 24.87 -26.92
N ILE A 301 -8.45 25.64 -25.85
CA ILE A 301 -7.72 26.90 -25.66
C ILE A 301 -6.35 26.59 -25.07
N GLY A 302 -5.30 27.11 -25.70
CA GLY A 302 -3.93 26.95 -25.21
C GLY A 302 -3.72 27.71 -23.90
N VAL A 303 -3.28 27.01 -22.85
CA VAL A 303 -3.07 27.61 -21.52
C VAL A 303 -1.57 27.75 -21.20
N ARG A 304 -1.18 28.87 -20.59
CA ARG A 304 0.19 29.12 -20.13
C ARG A 304 0.22 29.44 -18.64
N SER A 305 1.10 28.77 -17.89
CA SER A 305 1.29 29.06 -16.47
C SER A 305 2.19 30.27 -16.24
N ALA A 306 1.73 31.21 -15.41
CA ALA A 306 2.47 32.36 -14.92
C ALA A 306 2.84 32.16 -13.44
N ALA A 307 4.01 32.65 -13.05
CA ALA A 307 4.55 32.45 -11.69
C ALA A 307 3.80 33.25 -10.61
N SER A 308 3.24 34.41 -10.97
CA SER A 308 2.49 35.31 -10.08
C SER A 308 1.39 36.04 -10.85
N THR A 309 0.46 36.67 -10.11
CA THR A 309 -0.59 37.52 -10.70
C THR A 309 0.00 38.68 -11.49
N ASP A 310 1.02 39.37 -10.95
CA ASP A 310 1.66 40.50 -11.63
C ASP A 310 2.31 40.07 -12.94
N HIS A 311 2.94 38.89 -12.96
CA HIS A 311 3.54 38.34 -14.18
C HIS A 311 2.46 37.94 -15.21
N ALA A 312 1.29 37.49 -14.76
CA ALA A 312 0.17 37.20 -15.67
C ALA A 312 -0.38 38.48 -16.33
N VAL A 313 -0.49 39.57 -15.57
CA VAL A 313 -0.90 40.90 -16.07
C VAL A 313 0.16 41.48 -17.01
N GLU A 314 1.44 41.34 -16.68
CA GLU A 314 2.55 41.76 -17.56
C GLU A 314 2.52 41.02 -18.91
N LEU A 315 2.32 39.70 -18.89
CA LEU A 315 2.19 38.88 -20.11
C LEU A 315 0.96 39.27 -20.94
N LEU A 316 -0.15 39.61 -20.30
CA LEU A 316 -1.35 40.13 -20.96
C LEU A 316 -1.09 41.50 -21.62
N THR A 317 -0.30 42.35 -20.96
CA THR A 317 0.01 43.71 -21.43
C THR A 317 0.99 43.70 -22.60
N GLN A 318 1.98 42.79 -22.57
CA GLN A 318 2.93 42.59 -23.67
C GLN A 318 2.27 42.03 -24.93
N GLY A 319 1.21 41.20 -24.81
CA GLY A 319 0.38 40.76 -25.95
C GLY A 319 1.04 39.82 -26.97
N ASP A 320 2.31 39.45 -26.78
CA ASP A 320 3.07 38.62 -27.73
C ASP A 320 2.59 37.16 -27.77
N GLN A 321 2.59 36.50 -26.61
CA GLN A 321 2.32 35.05 -26.51
C GLN A 321 1.02 34.71 -25.77
N VAL A 322 0.41 35.70 -25.11
CA VAL A 322 -0.81 35.56 -24.30
C VAL A 322 -1.77 36.68 -24.67
N SER A 323 -3.03 36.33 -24.94
CA SER A 323 -4.10 37.29 -25.31
C SER A 323 -5.21 37.38 -24.27
N GLY A 324 -5.31 36.42 -23.36
CA GLY A 324 -6.25 36.43 -22.25
C GLY A 324 -5.60 36.01 -20.94
N ALA A 325 -6.18 36.35 -19.80
CA ALA A 325 -5.71 35.93 -18.49
C ALA A 325 -6.89 35.59 -17.56
N LEU A 326 -6.73 34.52 -16.79
CA LEU A 326 -7.65 34.11 -15.73
C LEU A 326 -7.11 34.63 -14.40
N LEU A 327 -7.75 35.66 -13.84
CA LEU A 327 -7.28 36.43 -12.69
C LEU A 327 -8.36 36.53 -11.61
N PRO A 328 -8.01 36.72 -10.33
CA PRO A 328 -8.97 37.16 -9.31
C PRO A 328 -9.61 38.48 -9.73
N ALA A 329 -10.92 38.64 -9.53
CA ALA A 329 -11.67 39.82 -9.99
C ALA A 329 -11.09 41.15 -9.46
N GLU A 330 -10.54 41.15 -8.25
CA GLU A 330 -9.92 42.33 -7.61
C GLU A 330 -8.65 42.83 -8.33
N LEU A 331 -7.99 41.96 -9.10
CA LEU A 331 -6.71 42.23 -9.76
C LEU A 331 -6.85 42.22 -11.29
N ALA A 332 -8.08 42.20 -11.80
CA ALA A 332 -8.37 42.25 -13.22
C ALA A 332 -8.20 43.69 -13.78
N PRO A 333 -7.46 43.89 -14.89
CA PRO A 333 -7.34 45.19 -15.53
C PRO A 333 -8.70 45.67 -16.06
N ALA A 334 -9.13 46.88 -15.68
CA ALA A 334 -10.45 47.44 -16.05
C ALA A 334 -10.56 47.85 -17.53
N ASP A 335 -9.44 47.92 -18.23
CA ASP A 335 -9.27 48.37 -19.62
C ASP A 335 -9.47 47.24 -20.65
N LYS A 336 -9.72 46.00 -20.21
CA LYS A 336 -9.83 44.82 -21.07
C LYS A 336 -11.21 44.17 -20.95
N PRO A 337 -11.74 43.59 -22.05
CA PRO A 337 -13.06 42.98 -22.05
C PRO A 337 -13.10 41.73 -21.17
N VAL A 338 -14.16 41.61 -20.37
CA VAL A 338 -14.45 40.43 -19.55
C VAL A 338 -15.20 39.41 -20.40
N LEU A 339 -14.63 38.21 -20.57
CA LEU A 339 -15.20 37.12 -21.35
C LEU A 339 -16.04 36.17 -20.50
N TRP A 340 -15.63 35.94 -19.24
CA TRP A 340 -16.31 35.03 -18.34
C TRP A 340 -15.98 35.37 -16.88
N GLU A 341 -16.97 35.26 -16.00
CA GLU A 341 -16.81 35.45 -14.56
C GLU A 341 -17.44 34.27 -13.82
N THR A 342 -16.75 33.81 -12.77
CA THR A 342 -17.25 32.77 -11.89
C THR A 342 -16.85 33.04 -10.46
N SER A 343 -17.71 32.64 -9.52
CA SER A 343 -17.43 32.71 -8.09
C SER A 343 -17.49 31.32 -7.48
N PHE A 344 -16.54 31.03 -6.60
CA PHE A 344 -16.51 29.75 -5.90
C PHE A 344 -16.01 29.94 -4.47
N LEU A 345 -16.38 29.00 -3.61
CA LEU A 345 -15.91 28.94 -2.25
C LEU A 345 -14.47 28.41 -2.23
N PRO A 346 -13.49 29.12 -1.65
CA PRO A 346 -12.11 28.64 -1.58
C PRO A 346 -11.99 27.25 -0.95
N ALA A 347 -11.05 26.43 -1.45
CA ALA A 347 -10.87 25.04 -1.01
C ALA A 347 -10.69 24.91 0.52
N ARG A 348 -10.07 25.91 1.15
CA ARG A 348 -9.90 26.00 2.62
C ARG A 348 -11.22 25.98 3.41
N TYR A 349 -12.33 26.42 2.80
CA TYR A 349 -13.67 26.44 3.40
C TYR A 349 -14.58 25.38 2.76
N GLN A 350 -14.44 25.12 1.46
CA GLN A 350 -15.25 24.13 0.75
C GLN A 350 -15.03 22.71 1.27
N LEU A 351 -13.77 22.29 1.47
CA LEU A 351 -13.45 20.95 1.95
C LEU A 351 -14.06 20.66 3.33
N PRO A 352 -13.83 21.47 4.38
CA PRO A 352 -14.43 21.23 5.68
C PRO A 352 -15.96 21.32 5.64
N ALA A 353 -16.53 22.23 4.84
CA ALA A 353 -17.98 22.34 4.72
C ALA A 353 -18.63 21.08 4.14
N VAL A 354 -18.10 20.55 3.03
CA VAL A 354 -18.60 19.31 2.41
C VAL A 354 -18.39 18.12 3.34
N ALA A 355 -17.23 18.02 3.98
CA ALA A 355 -16.94 16.94 4.92
C ALA A 355 -17.93 16.92 6.10
N LEU A 356 -18.22 18.08 6.69
CA LEU A 356 -19.18 18.23 7.78
C LEU A 356 -20.62 18.01 7.33
N LEU A 357 -20.98 18.41 6.10
CA LEU A 357 -22.29 18.16 5.53
C LEU A 357 -22.54 16.67 5.36
N VAL A 358 -21.61 15.96 4.68
CA VAL A 358 -21.70 14.52 4.44
C VAL A 358 -21.64 13.75 5.77
N GLY A 359 -20.74 14.15 6.67
CA GLY A 359 -20.66 13.60 8.02
C GLY A 359 -21.97 13.79 8.80
N GLY A 360 -22.54 15.00 8.80
CA GLY A 360 -23.82 15.30 9.43
C GLY A 360 -24.97 14.48 8.87
N LEU A 361 -25.04 14.29 7.55
CA LEU A 361 -26.04 13.44 6.89
C LEU A 361 -25.90 11.96 7.32
N LEU A 362 -24.69 11.42 7.29
CA LEU A 362 -24.43 10.03 7.72
C LEU A 362 -24.79 9.83 9.19
N LEU A 363 -24.34 10.73 10.07
CA LEU A 363 -24.67 10.68 11.50
C LEU A 363 -26.17 10.79 11.73
N SER A 364 -26.88 11.62 10.96
CA SER A 364 -28.34 11.77 11.07
C SER A 364 -29.07 10.49 10.68
N LEU A 365 -28.66 9.85 9.58
CA LEU A 365 -29.22 8.56 9.15
C LEU A 365 -29.00 7.47 10.20
N LEU A 366 -27.78 7.37 10.75
CA LEU A 366 -27.46 6.43 11.82
C LEU A 366 -28.27 6.71 13.09
N THR A 367 -28.41 7.98 13.47
CA THR A 367 -29.15 8.40 14.67
C THR A 367 -30.64 8.12 14.53
N PHE A 368 -31.21 8.44 13.37
CA PHE A 368 -32.62 8.17 13.06
C PHE A 368 -32.91 6.67 13.08
N SER A 369 -32.07 5.87 12.42
CA SER A 369 -32.25 4.42 12.39
C SER A 369 -32.05 3.79 13.77
N ALA A 370 -31.14 4.31 14.60
CA ALA A 370 -30.99 3.90 16.00
C ALA A 370 -32.21 4.21 16.86
N TRP A 371 -32.78 5.40 16.72
CA TRP A 371 -34.01 5.78 17.41
C TRP A 371 -35.17 4.85 17.03
N GLN A 372 -35.31 4.51 15.74
CA GLN A 372 -36.35 3.59 15.27
C GLN A 372 -36.21 2.17 15.84
N HIS A 373 -34.98 1.65 15.95
CA HIS A 373 -34.72 0.26 16.34
C HIS A 373 -34.34 0.07 17.81
N GLY A 374 -34.32 1.14 18.61
CA GLY A 374 -33.91 1.08 20.03
C GLY A 374 -32.45 0.65 20.23
N ARG A 375 -31.58 0.98 19.29
CA ARG A 375 -30.15 0.58 19.28
C ARG A 375 -29.23 1.79 19.38
N HIS A 376 -27.95 1.56 19.62
CA HIS A 376 -26.95 2.65 19.61
C HIS A 376 -26.67 3.07 18.14
N PRO A 377 -26.54 4.36 17.78
CA PRO A 377 -26.31 4.82 16.39
C PRO A 377 -25.17 4.08 15.65
N LEU A 378 -24.06 3.82 16.36
CA LEU A 378 -22.92 3.06 15.82
C LEU A 378 -23.19 1.56 15.61
N SER A 379 -24.19 0.98 16.27
CA SER A 379 -24.51 -0.45 16.17
C SER A 379 -25.55 -0.75 15.10
N VAL A 380 -26.07 0.27 14.40
CA VAL A 380 -27.18 0.13 13.46
C VAL A 380 -26.72 -0.15 12.05
N SER A 381 -25.63 0.49 11.64
CA SER A 381 -24.94 0.09 10.41
C SER A 381 -24.22 -1.25 10.56
N ALA A 382 -24.14 -1.78 11.79
CA ALA A 382 -23.34 -2.94 12.13
C ALA A 382 -24.07 -4.30 11.95
#